data_AF-A0A358KGP3-F1
#
_entry.id   AF-A0A358KGP3-F1
#
_cell.length_a   1.000
_cell.length_b   1.000
_cell.length_c   1.000
_cell.angle_alpha   90.00
_cell.angle_beta   90.00
_cell.angle_gamma   90.00
#
_symmetry.space_group_name_H-M   'P 1'
#
loop_
_entity.id
_entity.type
_entity.pdbx_description
1 polymer ?
#
loop_
_entity_poly.entity_id
_entity_poly.type
_entity_poly.pdbx_seq_one_letter_code
_entity_poly.pdbx_strand_id
1 'polypeptide(L)'
;RAVQRFNLVGTANHITAANSPAPYRDELFEQANGQSIFISAPAYNVVRREILTPDGLSFRSNRPEGVNGQEFIASRDAWFRPTTLKTGPDGALWIADFYRLVLEHPEWIPNDVERKLELRAGSDRGRLYRVYPANKTPRPIPNLANKTVPELVAALDSPSGWQRDTAQRLLVDRGNASAAPHLAKLLKNSQRPTTRLQALCTLEGLKQIMPEHIQLGLADRHP
;
A
#
# COMPACT_ATOMS: atom_id res chain seq x y z
N ARG A 1 19.18 18.11 22.72
CA ARG A 1 18.42 18.20 23.98
C ARG A 1 17.29 17.17 23.90
N ALA A 2 17.12 16.29 24.88
CA ALA A 2 16.02 15.31 24.86
C ALA A 2 14.68 16.06 24.94
N VAL A 3 13.76 15.75 24.04
CA VAL A 3 12.41 16.35 24.00
C VAL A 3 11.50 15.46 24.83
N GLN A 4 10.76 16.05 25.79
CA GLN A 4 9.75 15.32 26.57
C GLN A 4 8.66 14.78 25.64
N ARG A 5 8.39 13.48 25.74
CA ARG A 5 7.37 12.79 24.93
C ARG A 5 6.16 12.46 25.81
N PHE A 6 4.96 12.68 25.31
CA PHE A 6 3.71 12.30 25.96
C PHE A 6 3.23 10.93 25.45
N ASN A 7 4.12 9.93 25.48
CA ASN A 7 3.75 8.57 25.10
C ASN A 7 3.21 7.84 26.34
N LEU A 8 2.19 6.98 26.14
CA LEU A 8 1.61 6.17 27.21
C LEU A 8 2.70 5.28 27.85
N VAL A 9 2.86 5.42 29.17
CA VAL A 9 3.74 4.55 29.96
C VAL A 9 3.16 3.13 29.95
N GLY A 10 3.96 2.13 29.54
CA GLY A 10 3.54 0.72 29.52
C GLY A 10 3.12 0.15 28.16
N THR A 11 3.14 0.93 27.08
CA THR A 11 2.78 0.46 25.72
C THR A 11 3.98 0.02 24.87
N ALA A 12 5.10 -0.35 25.50
CA ALA A 12 6.25 -0.87 24.77
C ALA A 12 5.82 -2.06 23.89
N ASN A 13 6.20 -2.05 22.61
CA ASN A 13 5.79 -3.01 21.58
C ASN A 13 4.29 -3.01 21.18
N HIS A 14 3.45 -2.14 21.75
CA HIS A 14 2.04 -2.00 21.43
C HIS A 14 1.74 -0.66 20.73
N ILE A 15 1.23 -0.72 19.51
CA ILE A 15 0.82 0.46 18.77
C ILE A 15 -0.66 0.75 19.06
N THR A 16 -0.93 1.88 19.71
CA THR A 16 -2.29 2.33 20.08
C THR A 16 -2.87 3.41 19.14
N ALA A 17 -2.05 3.92 18.21
CA ALA A 17 -2.40 4.98 17.26
C ALA A 17 -1.90 4.65 15.83
N ALA A 18 -2.15 3.40 15.41
CA ALA A 18 -1.87 2.94 14.05
C ALA A 18 -2.81 3.63 13.05
N ASN A 19 -2.30 3.96 11.88
CA ASN A 19 -3.11 4.41 10.75
C ASN A 19 -2.57 3.86 9.42
N SER A 20 -3.34 4.10 8.36
CA SER A 20 -3.01 3.72 6.98
C SER A 20 -2.44 2.30 6.80
N PRO A 21 -3.15 1.24 7.24
CA PRO A 21 -2.77 -0.13 6.88
C PRO A 21 -2.78 -0.27 5.35
N ALA A 22 -1.66 -0.69 4.79
CA ALA A 22 -1.43 -0.75 3.35
C ALA A 22 -0.92 -2.16 2.97
N PRO A 23 -1.80 -3.03 2.44
CA PRO A 23 -1.37 -4.25 1.79
C PRO A 23 -0.40 -3.96 0.65
N TYR A 24 0.74 -4.64 0.70
CA TYR A 24 1.79 -4.45 -0.28
C TYR A 24 1.55 -5.31 -1.53
N ARG A 25 1.07 -4.69 -2.59
CA ARG A 25 0.65 -5.39 -3.81
C ARG A 25 1.72 -5.33 -4.88
N ASP A 26 2.94 -5.70 -4.55
CA ASP A 26 4.09 -5.69 -5.47
C ASP A 26 5.15 -6.72 -5.02
N GLU A 27 6.26 -6.82 -5.74
CA GLU A 27 7.31 -7.84 -5.57
C GLU A 27 8.69 -7.22 -5.26
N LEU A 28 8.79 -5.88 -5.16
CA LEU A 28 10.07 -5.22 -4.86
C LEU A 28 10.60 -5.57 -3.46
N PHE A 29 9.72 -5.57 -2.44
CA PHE A 29 10.05 -6.15 -1.13
C PHE A 29 9.84 -7.66 -1.16
N GLU A 30 10.79 -8.41 -0.60
CA GLU A 30 10.66 -9.86 -0.41
C GLU A 30 9.38 -10.16 0.38
N GLN A 31 8.49 -10.97 -0.20
CA GLN A 31 7.34 -11.48 0.52
C GLN A 31 7.79 -12.72 1.30
N ALA A 32 7.44 -12.78 2.58
CA ALA A 32 7.52 -14.02 3.35
C ALA A 32 6.42 -15.00 2.85
N ASN A 33 6.22 -16.12 3.54
CA ASN A 33 5.11 -17.05 3.26
C ASN A 33 3.71 -16.46 3.60
N GLY A 34 3.42 -15.25 3.15
CA GLY A 34 2.21 -14.48 3.43
C GLY A 34 2.26 -13.08 2.83
N GLN A 35 1.19 -12.31 3.06
CA GLN A 35 1.01 -10.97 2.51
C GLN A 35 1.57 -9.91 3.46
N SER A 36 2.54 -9.11 3.01
CA SER A 36 3.01 -7.98 3.82
C SER A 36 1.95 -6.89 3.90
N ILE A 37 1.70 -6.36 5.10
CA ILE A 37 0.96 -5.12 5.35
C ILE A 37 1.89 -4.15 6.07
N PHE A 38 1.96 -2.93 5.56
CA PHE A 38 2.66 -1.83 6.22
C PHE A 38 1.66 -0.96 6.97
N ILE A 39 2.03 -0.51 8.17
CA ILE A 39 1.15 0.24 9.07
C ILE A 39 1.95 1.41 9.62
N SER A 40 1.45 2.63 9.47
CA SER A 40 2.12 3.80 10.04
C SER A 40 1.67 4.03 11.47
N ALA A 41 2.59 4.47 12.33
CA ALA A 41 2.31 4.80 13.72
C ALA A 41 2.96 6.15 14.06
N PRO A 42 2.31 7.29 13.71
CA PRO A 42 2.90 8.62 13.82
C PRO A 42 3.31 8.99 15.24
N ALA A 43 2.54 8.58 16.25
CA ALA A 43 2.88 8.83 17.67
C ALA A 43 4.22 8.21 18.08
N TYR A 44 4.59 7.10 17.44
CA TYR A 44 5.78 6.31 17.73
C TYR A 44 6.93 6.57 16.74
N ASN A 45 6.73 7.41 15.72
CA ASN A 45 7.71 7.71 14.66
C ASN A 45 8.17 6.45 13.88
N VAL A 46 7.27 5.47 13.69
CA VAL A 46 7.60 4.20 13.05
C VAL A 46 6.64 3.87 11.90
N VAL A 47 7.12 3.04 10.99
CA VAL A 47 6.28 2.23 10.09
C VAL A 47 6.54 0.77 10.46
N ARG A 48 5.47 0.07 10.81
CA ARG A 48 5.48 -1.37 11.10
C ARG A 48 5.23 -2.16 9.83
N ARG A 49 5.83 -3.33 9.75
CA ARG A 49 5.47 -4.39 8.80
C ARG A 49 4.92 -5.58 9.57
N GLU A 50 3.81 -6.13 9.10
CA GLU A 50 3.32 -7.43 9.54
C GLU A 50 3.10 -8.34 8.32
N ILE A 51 3.20 -9.66 8.55
CA ILE A 51 2.89 -10.69 7.56
C ILE A 51 1.54 -11.29 7.93
N LEU A 52 0.57 -11.13 7.03
CA LEU A 52 -0.73 -11.77 7.15
C LEU A 52 -0.71 -13.13 6.47
N THR A 53 -1.24 -14.11 7.19
CA THR A 53 -1.39 -15.50 6.75
C THR A 53 -2.84 -15.93 6.97
N PRO A 54 -3.47 -16.61 5.99
CA PRO A 54 -4.82 -17.15 6.17
C PRO A 54 -4.90 -18.10 7.38
N ASP A 55 -5.98 -17.99 8.16
CA ASP A 55 -6.33 -18.87 9.27
C ASP A 55 -7.83 -19.16 9.23
N GLY A 56 -8.21 -20.21 8.48
CA GLY A 56 -9.61 -20.53 8.20
C GLY A 56 -10.33 -19.38 7.47
N LEU A 57 -11.35 -18.81 8.11
CA LEU A 57 -12.12 -17.67 7.58
C LEU A 57 -11.54 -16.30 7.99
N SER A 58 -10.41 -16.29 8.70
CA SER A 58 -9.75 -15.09 9.21
C SER A 58 -8.28 -15.04 8.77
N PHE A 59 -7.53 -14.11 9.34
CA PHE A 59 -6.10 -13.97 9.17
C PHE A 59 -5.40 -13.94 10.52
N ARG A 60 -4.22 -14.54 10.58
CA ARG A 60 -3.23 -14.25 11.62
C ARG A 60 -2.20 -13.29 11.07
N SER A 61 -1.75 -12.41 11.95
CA SER A 61 -0.70 -11.45 11.66
C SER A 61 0.48 -11.65 12.60
N ASN A 62 1.70 -11.56 12.08
CA ASN A 62 2.91 -11.60 12.89
C ASN A 62 3.96 -10.61 12.37
N ARG A 63 4.87 -10.20 13.25
CA ARG A 63 6.04 -9.41 12.88
C ARG A 63 7.14 -10.33 12.37
N PRO A 64 7.63 -10.16 11.14
CA PRO A 64 8.70 -11.02 10.62
C PRO A 64 10.01 -10.88 11.41
N GLU A 65 10.26 -9.72 12.03
CA GLU A 65 11.43 -9.47 12.88
C GLU A 65 11.24 -9.97 14.33
N GLY A 66 10.06 -10.50 14.68
CA GLY A 66 9.71 -10.94 16.03
C GLY A 66 9.29 -9.82 16.98
N VAL A 67 8.86 -10.19 18.19
CA VAL A 67 8.32 -9.25 19.20
C VAL A 67 9.35 -8.19 19.63
N ASN A 68 10.63 -8.57 19.68
CA ASN A 68 11.74 -7.69 20.03
C ASN A 68 12.53 -7.19 18.81
N GLY A 69 12.01 -7.44 17.61
CA GLY A 69 12.63 -7.00 16.36
C GLY A 69 12.55 -5.50 16.16
N GLN A 70 13.37 -4.99 15.24
CA GLN A 70 13.27 -3.60 14.79
C GLN A 70 11.97 -3.38 14.00
N GLU A 71 11.46 -2.14 14.02
CA GLU A 71 10.37 -1.76 13.13
C GLU A 71 10.92 -1.59 11.69
N PHE A 72 10.06 -1.77 10.69
CA PHE A 72 10.45 -1.64 9.28
C PHE A 72 11.07 -0.27 8.98
N ILE A 73 10.50 0.79 9.55
CA ILE A 73 11.14 2.10 9.67
C ILE A 73 11.02 2.55 11.12
N ALA A 74 12.14 2.94 11.73
CA ALA A 74 12.18 3.56 13.04
C ALA A 74 13.01 4.85 12.97
N SER A 75 12.34 6.01 13.03
CA SER A 75 13.04 7.29 12.97
C SER A 75 13.48 7.76 14.37
N ARG A 76 14.71 8.28 14.45
CA ARG A 76 15.18 9.03 15.64
C ARG A 76 14.67 10.47 15.64
N ASP A 77 14.17 10.95 14.51
CA ASP A 77 13.57 12.27 14.39
C ASP A 77 12.17 12.27 15.02
N ALA A 78 12.00 13.02 16.11
CA ALA A 78 10.73 13.13 16.82
C ALA A 78 9.62 13.77 15.97
N TRP A 79 9.98 14.45 14.88
CA TRP A 79 9.06 15.15 13.99
C TRP A 79 8.60 14.26 12.83
N PHE A 80 9.20 13.09 12.64
CA PHE A 80 8.75 12.12 11.63
C PHE A 80 7.40 11.53 12.03
N ARG A 81 6.34 11.89 11.31
CA ARG A 81 4.96 11.48 11.59
C ARG A 81 4.33 10.89 10.32
N PRO A 82 4.61 9.62 9.98
CA PRO A 82 4.02 8.99 8.80
C PRO A 82 2.49 8.90 8.98
N THR A 83 1.74 9.34 7.98
CA THR A 83 0.27 9.37 8.01
C THR A 83 -0.37 8.51 6.95
N THR A 84 0.23 8.43 5.76
CA THR A 84 -0.33 7.67 4.64
C THR A 84 0.74 6.83 3.98
N LEU A 85 0.42 5.57 3.75
CA LEU A 85 1.24 4.57 3.10
C LEU A 85 0.55 4.09 1.82
N LYS A 86 1.28 4.02 0.71
CA LYS A 86 0.81 3.42 -0.55
C LYS A 86 1.93 2.66 -1.23
N THR A 87 1.58 1.55 -1.89
CA THR A 87 2.48 0.94 -2.87
C THR A 87 2.49 1.83 -4.12
N GLY A 88 3.68 2.28 -4.50
CA GLY A 88 3.85 3.16 -5.65
C GLY A 88 3.78 2.44 -7.00
N PRO A 89 3.67 3.19 -8.10
CA PRO A 89 3.69 2.65 -9.46
C PRO A 89 4.99 1.91 -9.82
N ASP A 90 6.08 2.23 -9.13
CA ASP A 90 7.41 1.64 -9.27
C ASP A 90 7.66 0.43 -8.34
N GLY A 91 6.68 0.12 -7.48
CA GLY A 91 6.74 -0.95 -6.48
C GLY A 91 7.36 -0.54 -5.14
N ALA A 92 7.88 0.68 -5.01
CA ALA A 92 8.35 1.22 -3.73
C ALA A 92 7.20 1.46 -2.76
N LEU A 93 7.50 1.54 -1.46
CA LEU A 93 6.56 2.05 -0.47
C LEU A 93 6.66 3.58 -0.42
N TRP A 94 5.56 4.27 -0.75
CA TRP A 94 5.45 5.71 -0.67
C TRP A 94 4.81 6.10 0.65
N ILE A 95 5.43 7.05 1.34
CA ILE A 95 5.02 7.50 2.68
C ILE A 95 4.81 9.00 2.65
N ALA A 96 3.61 9.45 2.97
CA ALA A 96 3.36 10.83 3.33
C ALA A 96 3.67 11.02 4.81
N ASP A 97 4.55 11.98 5.11
CA ASP A 97 4.87 12.44 6.44
C ASP A 97 4.49 13.92 6.52
N PHE A 98 3.53 14.27 7.37
CA PHE A 98 3.11 15.67 7.53
C PHE A 98 4.04 16.48 8.45
N TYR A 99 5.04 15.82 9.06
CA TYR A 99 6.17 16.40 9.77
C TYR A 99 5.82 17.45 10.85
N ARG A 100 5.41 17.00 12.04
CA ARG A 100 5.09 17.91 13.16
C ARG A 100 5.65 17.45 14.49
N LEU A 101 6.09 18.43 15.29
CA LEU A 101 6.52 18.19 16.67
C LEU A 101 5.34 17.72 17.53
N VAL A 102 4.26 18.52 17.55
CA VAL A 102 3.04 18.24 18.32
C VAL A 102 2.01 17.56 17.42
N LEU A 103 1.66 16.33 17.79
CA LEU A 103 0.63 15.52 17.13
C LEU A 103 -0.77 15.82 17.69
N GLU A 104 -0.86 16.04 19.00
CA GLU A 104 -2.11 16.17 19.76
C GLU A 104 -2.90 17.43 19.38
N HIS A 105 -4.22 17.35 19.46
CA HIS A 105 -5.07 18.53 19.29
C HIS A 105 -4.92 19.46 20.51
N PRO A 106 -4.89 20.81 20.32
CA PRO A 106 -4.68 21.75 21.43
C PRO A 106 -5.63 21.57 22.62
N GLU A 107 -6.89 21.20 22.35
CA GLU A 107 -7.93 20.94 23.36
C GLU A 107 -7.54 19.87 24.39
N TRP A 108 -6.66 18.93 24.02
CA TRP A 108 -6.20 17.85 24.90
C TRP A 108 -4.84 18.14 25.56
N ILE A 109 -4.31 19.35 25.37
CA ILE A 109 -3.05 19.80 25.98
C ILE A 109 -3.39 20.75 27.14
N PRO A 110 -2.88 20.50 28.37
CA PRO A 110 -3.07 21.44 29.47
C PRO A 110 -2.62 22.85 29.09
N ASN A 111 -3.44 23.85 29.42
CA ASN A 111 -3.23 25.25 29.00
C ASN A 111 -1.83 25.81 29.35
N ASP A 112 -1.23 25.38 30.45
CA ASP A 112 0.10 25.80 30.87
C ASP A 112 1.25 25.18 30.05
N VAL A 113 1.01 24.00 29.47
CA VAL A 113 1.91 23.33 28.53
C VAL A 113 1.72 23.91 27.12
N GLU A 114 0.47 24.10 26.68
CA GLU A 114 0.15 24.64 25.35
C GLU A 114 0.84 25.99 25.12
N ARG A 115 0.77 26.91 26.10
CA ARG A 115 1.42 28.23 26.03
C ARG A 115 2.93 28.20 25.82
N LYS A 116 3.59 27.07 26.10
CA LYS A 116 5.05 26.89 25.97
C LYS A 116 5.44 26.18 24.66
N LEU A 117 4.47 25.74 23.86
CA LEU A 117 4.70 24.95 22.65
C LEU A 117 4.29 25.70 21.41
N GLU A 118 5.14 25.67 20.38
CA GLU A 118 4.73 26.03 19.03
C GLU A 118 3.97 24.84 18.42
N LEU A 119 2.64 24.83 18.60
CA LEU A 119 1.80 23.68 18.22
C LEU A 119 1.96 23.31 16.75
N ARG A 120 2.08 24.29 15.85
CA ARG A 120 2.17 24.08 14.40
C ARG A 120 3.60 23.92 13.88
N ALA A 121 4.59 23.84 14.75
CA ALA A 121 5.98 23.70 14.35
C ALA A 121 6.16 22.55 13.33
N GLY A 122 6.65 22.91 12.14
CA GLY A 122 6.95 21.99 11.04
C GLY A 122 5.81 21.74 10.06
N SER A 123 4.62 22.34 10.23
CA SER A 123 3.46 22.09 9.36
C SER A 123 3.68 22.44 7.88
N ASP A 124 4.71 23.23 7.58
CA ASP A 124 5.18 23.62 6.25
C ASP A 124 6.25 22.68 5.66
N ARG A 125 6.67 21.66 6.41
CA ARG A 125 7.82 20.79 6.07
C ARG A 125 7.43 19.34 5.82
N GLY A 126 6.20 19.11 5.34
CA GLY A 126 5.73 17.79 4.93
C GLY A 126 6.64 17.15 3.88
N ARG A 127 6.72 15.82 3.89
CA ARG A 127 7.65 15.02 3.08
C ARG A 127 6.93 13.86 2.42
N LEU A 128 7.40 13.52 1.21
CA LEU A 128 7.09 12.26 0.55
C LEU A 128 8.36 11.41 0.54
N TYR A 129 8.35 10.29 1.25
CA TYR A 129 9.42 9.31 1.17
C TYR A 129 9.08 8.24 0.14
N ARG A 130 10.06 7.86 -0.65
CA ARG A 130 10.02 6.72 -1.58
C ARG A 130 11.01 5.68 -1.07
N VAL A 131 10.50 4.60 -0.49
CA VAL A 131 11.29 3.60 0.24
C VAL A 131 11.39 2.30 -0.57
N TYR A 132 12.60 1.78 -0.70
CA TYR A 132 12.91 0.52 -1.40
C TYR A 132 14.22 -0.09 -0.88
N PRO A 133 14.48 -1.39 -1.11
CA PRO A 133 15.73 -2.03 -0.67
C PRO A 133 16.96 -1.41 -1.34
N ALA A 134 18.01 -1.13 -0.57
CA ALA A 134 19.22 -0.45 -1.07
C ALA A 134 19.94 -1.19 -2.20
N ASN A 135 19.77 -2.52 -2.26
CA ASN A 135 20.35 -3.40 -3.27
C ASN A 135 19.41 -3.68 -4.46
N LYS A 136 18.26 -3.01 -4.56
CA LYS A 136 17.31 -3.15 -5.66
C LYS A 136 17.00 -1.81 -6.29
N THR A 137 16.86 -1.80 -7.61
CA THR A 137 16.40 -0.64 -8.36
C THR A 137 14.88 -0.73 -8.56
N PRO A 138 14.09 0.27 -8.13
CA PRO A 138 12.66 0.30 -8.44
C PRO A 138 12.40 0.36 -9.96
N ARG A 139 11.26 -0.17 -10.40
CA ARG A 139 10.89 -0.10 -11.82
C ARG A 139 10.63 1.36 -12.26
N PRO A 140 10.73 1.69 -13.55
CA PRO A 140 10.28 2.97 -14.06
C PRO A 140 8.79 3.20 -13.79
N ILE A 141 8.41 4.45 -13.50
CA ILE A 141 7.01 4.84 -13.34
C ILE A 141 6.39 4.95 -14.74
N PRO A 142 5.39 4.12 -15.09
CA PRO A 142 4.82 4.16 -16.43
C PRO A 142 3.84 5.32 -16.59
N ASN A 143 3.84 5.97 -17.76
CA ASN A 143 2.75 6.84 -18.16
C ASN A 143 1.63 6.01 -18.81
N LEU A 144 0.69 5.53 -17.98
CA LEU A 144 -0.45 4.74 -18.46
C LEU A 144 -1.50 5.59 -19.19
N ALA A 145 -1.56 6.91 -18.94
CA ALA A 145 -2.59 7.78 -19.51
C ALA A 145 -2.51 7.87 -21.04
N ASN A 146 -1.33 7.72 -21.63
CA ASN A 146 -1.14 7.82 -23.08
C ASN A 146 -1.06 6.45 -23.79
N LYS A 147 -1.27 5.34 -23.07
CA LYS A 147 -1.18 4.00 -23.64
C LYS A 147 -2.38 3.66 -24.52
N THR A 148 -2.13 2.88 -25.56
CA THR A 148 -3.15 2.25 -26.41
C THR A 148 -3.90 1.16 -25.64
N VAL A 149 -5.03 0.69 -26.17
CA VAL A 149 -5.82 -0.40 -25.56
C VAL A 149 -4.98 -1.67 -25.35
N PRO A 150 -4.24 -2.20 -26.36
CA PRO A 150 -3.41 -3.39 -26.16
C PRO A 150 -2.34 -3.19 -25.08
N GLU A 151 -1.74 -2.00 -25.00
CA GLU A 151 -0.73 -1.69 -23.97
C GLU A 151 -1.33 -1.58 -22.56
N LEU A 152 -2.56 -1.07 -22.43
CA LEU A 152 -3.26 -1.07 -21.15
C LEU A 152 -3.65 -2.48 -20.72
N VAL A 153 -4.09 -3.33 -21.65
CA VAL A 153 -4.36 -4.75 -21.36
C VAL A 153 -3.07 -5.46 -20.94
N ALA A 154 -1.94 -5.18 -21.60
CA ALA A 154 -0.65 -5.72 -21.17
C ALA A 154 -0.25 -5.25 -19.75
N ALA A 155 -0.58 -4.01 -19.38
CA ALA A 155 -0.30 -3.49 -18.04
C ALA A 155 -1.09 -4.19 -16.92
N LEU A 156 -2.19 -4.89 -17.23
CA LEU A 156 -2.91 -5.75 -16.27
C LEU A 156 -2.08 -6.97 -15.83
N ASP A 157 -1.02 -7.34 -16.54
CA ASP A 157 -0.11 -8.44 -16.16
C ASP A 157 1.11 -7.96 -15.35
N SER A 158 1.11 -6.69 -14.93
CA SER A 158 2.17 -6.13 -14.11
C SER A 158 2.23 -6.75 -12.71
N PRO A 159 3.43 -6.94 -12.11
CA PRO A 159 3.54 -7.31 -10.70
C PRO A 159 2.98 -6.21 -9.78
N SER A 160 2.92 -4.96 -10.24
CA SER A 160 2.42 -3.82 -9.46
C SER A 160 0.90 -3.74 -9.48
N GLY A 161 0.28 -3.92 -8.31
CA GLY A 161 -1.16 -3.76 -8.12
C GLY A 161 -1.64 -2.36 -8.47
N TRP A 162 -0.83 -1.32 -8.22
CA TRP A 162 -1.16 0.04 -8.66
C TRP A 162 -1.30 0.14 -10.18
N GLN A 163 -0.37 -0.47 -10.92
CA GLN A 163 -0.40 -0.43 -12.39
C GLN A 163 -1.60 -1.21 -12.93
N ARG A 164 -1.90 -2.38 -12.35
CA ARG A 164 -3.07 -3.16 -12.75
C ARG A 164 -4.38 -2.42 -12.49
N ASP A 165 -4.57 -1.88 -11.28
CA ASP A 165 -5.77 -1.14 -10.92
C ASP A 165 -5.95 0.12 -11.80
N THR A 166 -4.85 0.83 -12.08
CA THR A 166 -4.88 2.02 -12.95
C THR A 166 -5.19 1.65 -14.39
N ALA A 167 -4.61 0.56 -14.90
CA ALA A 167 -4.88 0.08 -16.25
C ALA A 167 -6.33 -0.37 -16.41
N GLN A 168 -6.87 -1.13 -15.44
CA GLN A 168 -8.28 -1.53 -15.41
C GLN A 168 -9.20 -0.31 -15.41
N ARG A 169 -8.96 0.66 -14.51
CA ARG A 169 -9.74 1.91 -14.46
C ARG A 169 -9.72 2.61 -15.82
N LEU A 170 -8.55 2.81 -16.43
CA LEU A 170 -8.45 3.48 -17.73
C LEU A 170 -9.14 2.71 -18.86
N LEU A 171 -9.12 1.37 -18.85
CA LEU A 171 -9.84 0.57 -19.83
C LEU A 171 -11.35 0.77 -19.70
N VAL A 172 -11.87 0.67 -18.47
CA VAL A 172 -13.30 0.84 -18.18
C VAL A 172 -13.76 2.27 -18.47
N ASP A 173 -13.03 3.28 -17.99
CA ASP A 173 -13.34 4.70 -18.21
C ASP A 173 -13.41 5.05 -19.70
N ARG A 174 -12.56 4.42 -20.53
CA ARG A 174 -12.55 4.63 -21.99
C ARG A 174 -13.64 3.86 -22.72
N GLY A 175 -14.23 2.84 -22.11
CA GLY A 175 -15.33 2.05 -22.68
C GLY A 175 -15.02 1.38 -24.03
N ASN A 176 -13.74 1.12 -24.35
CA ASN A 176 -13.37 0.63 -25.67
C ASN A 176 -13.53 -0.90 -25.77
N ALA A 177 -14.60 -1.35 -26.42
CA ALA A 177 -14.93 -2.77 -26.61
C ALA A 177 -13.83 -3.57 -27.34
N SER A 178 -12.93 -2.93 -28.10
CA SER A 178 -11.78 -3.61 -28.73
C SER A 178 -10.81 -4.25 -27.72
N ALA A 179 -10.92 -3.92 -26.43
CA ALA A 179 -10.16 -4.59 -25.36
C ALA A 179 -10.61 -6.04 -25.13
N ALA A 180 -11.87 -6.39 -25.43
CA ALA A 180 -12.46 -7.66 -25.01
C ALA A 180 -11.69 -8.91 -25.52
N PRO A 181 -11.27 -9.02 -26.80
CA PRO A 181 -10.49 -10.17 -27.25
C PRO A 181 -9.14 -10.30 -26.54
N HIS A 182 -8.50 -9.16 -26.22
CA HIS A 182 -7.23 -9.12 -25.51
C HIS A 182 -7.39 -9.54 -24.05
N LEU A 183 -8.46 -9.09 -23.40
CA LEU A 183 -8.80 -9.46 -22.03
C LEU A 183 -9.16 -10.94 -21.92
N ALA A 184 -9.93 -11.49 -22.86
CA ALA A 184 -10.25 -12.92 -22.91
C ALA A 184 -8.97 -13.78 -23.05
N LYS A 185 -8.01 -13.32 -23.87
CA LYS A 185 -6.69 -13.96 -23.98
C LYS A 185 -5.92 -13.89 -22.66
N LEU A 186 -5.97 -12.76 -21.95
CA LEU A 186 -5.31 -12.57 -20.66
C LEU A 186 -5.90 -13.49 -19.58
N LEU A 187 -7.24 -13.55 -19.50
CA LEU A 187 -7.98 -14.43 -18.60
C LEU A 187 -7.59 -15.90 -18.78
N LYS A 188 -7.41 -16.35 -20.03
CA LYS A 188 -7.04 -17.74 -20.31
C LYS A 188 -5.57 -18.07 -20.05
N ASN A 189 -4.65 -17.14 -20.34
CA ASN A 189 -3.23 -17.48 -20.48
C ASN A 189 -2.29 -16.84 -19.45
N SER A 190 -2.73 -15.80 -18.71
CA SER A 190 -1.85 -15.18 -17.72
C SER A 190 -1.49 -16.19 -16.64
N GLN A 191 -0.21 -16.23 -16.27
CA GLN A 191 0.27 -17.05 -15.17
C GLN A 191 -0.13 -16.48 -13.81
N ARG A 192 -0.45 -15.18 -13.76
CA ARG A 192 -0.77 -14.48 -12.53
C ARG A 192 -2.28 -14.56 -12.23
N PRO A 193 -2.69 -15.16 -11.10
CA PRO A 193 -4.11 -15.29 -10.72
C PRO A 193 -4.81 -13.93 -10.58
N THR A 194 -4.13 -12.95 -9.99
CA THR A 194 -4.68 -11.60 -9.83
C THR A 194 -4.94 -10.92 -11.17
N THR A 195 -4.14 -11.21 -12.19
CA THR A 195 -4.34 -10.73 -13.55
C THR A 195 -5.52 -11.41 -14.23
N ARG A 196 -5.66 -12.73 -14.09
CA ARG A 196 -6.83 -13.46 -14.61
C ARG A 196 -8.12 -12.94 -14.00
N LEU A 197 -8.17 -12.76 -12.68
CA LEU A 197 -9.31 -12.17 -11.98
C LEU A 197 -9.61 -10.74 -12.46
N GLN A 198 -8.59 -9.88 -12.55
CA GLN A 198 -8.79 -8.51 -13.02
C GLN A 198 -9.24 -8.45 -14.49
N ALA A 199 -8.78 -9.34 -15.36
CA ALA A 199 -9.27 -9.44 -16.73
C ALA A 199 -10.77 -9.76 -16.77
N LEU A 200 -11.23 -10.72 -15.96
CA LEU A 200 -12.64 -11.06 -15.82
C LEU A 200 -13.47 -9.86 -15.33
N CYS A 201 -13.03 -9.19 -14.26
CA CYS A 201 -13.71 -7.99 -13.75
C CYS A 201 -13.69 -6.82 -14.76
N THR A 202 -12.64 -6.71 -15.58
CA THR A 202 -12.56 -5.68 -16.62
C THR A 202 -13.51 -5.98 -17.78
N LEU A 203 -13.65 -7.24 -18.19
CA LEU A 203 -14.66 -7.67 -19.16
C LEU A 203 -16.07 -7.30 -18.69
N GLU A 204 -16.37 -7.54 -17.41
CA GLU A 204 -17.65 -7.12 -16.80
C GLU A 204 -17.81 -5.60 -16.79
N GLY A 205 -16.78 -4.86 -16.35
CA GLY A 205 -16.80 -3.39 -16.34
C GLY A 205 -17.03 -2.78 -17.73
N LEU A 206 -16.63 -3.48 -18.80
CA LEU A 206 -16.88 -3.09 -20.19
C LEU A 206 -18.22 -3.60 -20.75
N LYS A 207 -18.99 -4.37 -19.97
CA LYS A 207 -20.20 -5.08 -20.42
C LYS A 207 -19.92 -6.02 -21.60
N GLN A 208 -18.75 -6.65 -21.61
CA GLN A 208 -18.27 -7.60 -22.62
C GLN A 208 -18.04 -9.00 -22.01
N ILE A 209 -18.52 -9.24 -20.78
CA ILE A 209 -18.48 -10.58 -20.20
C ILE A 209 -19.39 -11.52 -20.99
N MET A 210 -19.03 -12.80 -21.03
CA MET A 210 -19.79 -13.86 -21.70
C MET A 210 -19.75 -15.11 -20.81
N PRO A 211 -20.71 -16.05 -20.93
CA PRO A 211 -20.77 -17.23 -20.08
C PRO A 211 -19.47 -18.04 -20.01
N GLU A 212 -18.74 -18.16 -21.12
CA GLU A 212 -17.44 -18.84 -21.20
C GLU A 212 -16.35 -18.15 -20.35
N HIS A 213 -16.39 -16.83 -20.20
CA HIS A 213 -15.46 -16.10 -19.35
C HIS A 213 -15.70 -16.45 -17.87
N ILE A 214 -16.97 -16.55 -17.47
CA ILE A 214 -17.37 -16.93 -16.11
C ILE A 214 -16.97 -18.38 -15.83
N GLN A 215 -17.24 -19.29 -16.77
CA GLN A 215 -16.83 -20.70 -16.66
C GLN A 215 -15.31 -20.83 -16.48
N LEU A 216 -14.52 -20.06 -17.24
CA LEU A 216 -13.07 -20.03 -17.09
C LEU A 216 -12.64 -19.52 -15.70
N GLY A 217 -13.28 -18.44 -15.21
CA GLY A 217 -12.99 -17.88 -13.89
C GLY A 217 -13.32 -18.84 -12.73
N LEU A 218 -14.47 -19.52 -12.80
CA LEU A 218 -14.88 -20.52 -11.80
C LEU A 218 -14.00 -21.78 -11.82
N ALA A 219 -13.35 -22.07 -12.94
CA ALA A 219 -12.44 -23.20 -13.09
C ALA A 219 -10.96 -22.84 -12.77
N ASP A 220 -10.67 -21.63 -12.29
CA ASP A 220 -9.31 -21.24 -11.89
C ASP A 220 -8.81 -22.15 -10.77
N ARG A 221 -7.55 -22.60 -10.90
CA ARG A 221 -6.93 -23.53 -9.94
C ARG A 221 -6.31 -22.81 -8.75
N HIS A 222 -6.16 -21.50 -8.83
CA HIS A 222 -5.63 -20.73 -7.70
C HIS A 222 -6.70 -20.64 -6.60
N PRO A 223 -6.32 -20.90 -5.33
CA PRO A 223 -7.25 -20.80 -4.20
C PRO A 223 -7.74 -19.37 -3.94
#